data_AF-A0A183LV89-F1
#
_entry.id   AF-A0A183LV89-F1
#
_cell.length_a   1.000
_cell.length_b   1.000
_cell.length_c   1.000
_cell.angle_alpha   90.00
_cell.angle_beta   90.00
_cell.angle_gamma   90.00
#
_symmetry.space_group_name_H-M   'P 1'
#
loop_
_entity.id
_entity.type
_entity.pdbx_description
1 polymer ?
#
loop_
_entity_poly.entity_id
_entity_poly.type
_entity_poly.pdbx_seq_one_letter_code
_entity_poly.pdbx_strand_id
1 'polypeptide(L)'
;RVNNVENNTNNNNNTNNNNNSNNNSINNDNNCNDNNVNQFIAFRSEKKVPRLLHEEDTNQLRLCYELVNRVPQEIDRLLVLLEEYIRQTGLKDIRTNAEIMLKDADKYVCRLLNLYVRFSRMVNDAFNNDPYFLTARDKAYQDIVNNTSVFVTEIPTSVCCEDEKQLSRALTGLVDTADPSSSGISRVESRCPELLASYCDMLLRKSPTNRRLTTDEIEQKLRNVLLVLKYVNSKDIFMRVHKSHLTRRLILETSADNEMEELMAGRLREVGMPAEQINKLGRMFQDIKISHDLTSEFKEKYKISPQCSTSCISNNTPSLNLDIITIKILSGGAWLLRPQPQSSISLPAELEDFLPQVLCLLLFSSTIPFQIEDFYRQKHQGRSLLWQHHLSHGVLAYTSDHGRYEFEVTTYQLVVLYAWNRRYDQHLHLDCLLTSTGLQDVDLRRTLWVCFKLVTYINIYILRFMLFMRTEINSM
;
A
#
# COMPACT_ATOMS: atom_id res chain seq x y z
N ARG A 1 58.16 16.59 -60.17
CA ARG A 1 57.30 17.74 -60.58
C ARG A 1 57.41 18.76 -59.46
N VAL A 2 58.46 19.57 -59.37
CA VAL A 2 58.89 20.66 -60.28
C VAL A 2 57.79 21.73 -60.39
N ASN A 3 57.85 22.76 -59.52
CA ASN A 3 58.16 24.15 -59.87
C ASN A 3 57.89 25.04 -58.64
N ASN A 4 58.92 25.65 -58.03
CA ASN A 4 59.63 26.89 -58.43
C ASN A 4 58.78 28.15 -58.16
N VAL A 5 59.18 29.00 -57.19
CA VAL A 5 60.22 30.07 -57.29
C VAL A 5 59.61 31.26 -58.06
N GLU A 6 59.52 32.47 -57.51
CA GLU A 6 60.58 33.50 -57.49
C GLU A 6 60.06 34.72 -56.68
N ASN A 7 60.81 35.21 -55.68
CA ASN A 7 61.74 36.36 -55.73
C ASN A 7 61.08 37.75 -55.71
N ASN A 8 61.45 38.55 -54.70
CA ASN A 8 62.26 39.80 -54.80
C ASN A 8 61.34 41.02 -54.60
N THR A 9 61.69 42.12 -53.92
CA THR A 9 62.95 42.66 -53.42
C THR A 9 62.64 43.90 -52.56
N ASN A 10 63.55 44.22 -51.64
CA ASN A 10 64.06 45.55 -51.29
C ASN A 10 63.21 46.64 -50.61
N ASN A 11 63.67 46.94 -49.39
CA ASN A 11 64.27 48.20 -48.92
C ASN A 11 63.47 49.52 -48.81
N ASN A 12 63.75 50.12 -47.64
CA ASN A 12 63.98 51.54 -47.33
C ASN A 12 62.82 52.40 -46.79
N ASN A 13 62.94 52.62 -45.47
CA ASN A 13 63.15 53.91 -44.79
C ASN A 13 62.17 55.08 -44.97
N ASN A 14 61.76 55.58 -43.79
CA ASN A 14 61.45 56.98 -43.42
C ASN A 14 60.28 57.65 -44.17
N THR A 15 59.27 58.25 -43.53
CA THR A 15 59.37 59.35 -42.55
C THR A 15 57.97 59.67 -42.00
N ASN A 16 57.90 60.13 -40.75
CA ASN A 16 56.96 61.08 -40.13
C ASN A 16 55.75 61.58 -40.95
N ASN A 17 54.51 61.50 -40.42
CA ASN A 17 53.94 62.48 -39.46
C ASN A 17 52.40 62.33 -39.32
N ASN A 18 51.95 62.53 -38.08
CA ASN A 18 50.68 63.13 -37.65
C ASN A 18 49.33 62.38 -37.67
N ASN A 19 48.77 62.40 -36.44
CA ASN A 19 47.36 62.51 -36.06
C ASN A 19 46.52 61.22 -36.05
N ASN A 20 46.28 60.68 -34.85
CA ASN A 20 44.96 60.86 -34.23
C ASN A 20 44.92 60.46 -32.76
N SER A 21 44.35 61.37 -31.96
CA SER A 21 43.84 61.17 -30.62
C SER A 21 42.94 59.94 -30.54
N ASN A 22 43.20 59.06 -29.56
CA ASN A 22 42.20 58.39 -28.71
C ASN A 22 42.79 57.11 -28.12
N ASN A 23 43.46 57.22 -26.98
CA ASN A 23 43.66 56.10 -26.06
C ASN A 23 43.20 56.54 -24.68
N ASN A 24 41.90 56.39 -24.43
CA ASN A 24 41.28 56.32 -23.10
C ASN A 24 39.90 55.68 -23.25
N SER A 25 39.84 54.36 -23.47
CA SER A 25 38.56 53.63 -23.32
C SER A 25 38.69 52.13 -23.02
N ILE A 26 39.84 51.61 -22.59
CA ILE A 26 40.04 50.15 -22.39
C ILE A 26 39.99 49.72 -20.90
N ASN A 27 39.66 50.60 -19.95
CA ASN A 27 39.66 50.25 -18.51
C ASN A 27 38.28 50.19 -17.83
N ASN A 28 37.16 50.22 -18.55
CA ASN A 28 35.82 50.21 -17.91
C ASN A 28 35.12 48.85 -17.86
N ASP A 29 35.58 47.83 -18.61
CA ASP A 29 34.88 46.53 -18.64
C ASP A 29 35.24 45.60 -17.48
N ASN A 30 36.42 45.77 -16.85
CA ASN A 30 36.82 44.96 -15.69
C ASN A 30 36.19 45.45 -14.36
N ASN A 31 35.86 46.74 -14.26
CA ASN A 31 35.34 47.34 -13.02
C ASN A 31 33.84 47.00 -12.77
N CYS A 32 33.11 46.65 -13.83
CA CYS A 32 31.69 46.23 -13.75
C CYS A 32 31.56 44.77 -13.28
N ASN A 33 32.52 43.90 -13.64
CA ASN A 33 32.57 42.54 -13.11
C ASN A 33 32.96 42.51 -11.63
N ASP A 34 33.94 43.33 -11.22
CA ASP A 34 34.37 43.39 -9.82
C ASP A 34 33.30 43.97 -8.87
N ASN A 35 32.48 44.93 -9.32
CA ASN A 35 31.35 45.42 -8.52
C ASN A 35 30.23 44.38 -8.35
N ASN A 36 29.94 43.60 -9.39
CA ASN A 36 28.97 42.49 -9.30
C ASN A 36 29.50 41.35 -8.42
N VAL A 37 30.80 41.06 -8.49
CA VAL A 37 31.47 40.08 -7.61
C VAL A 37 31.52 40.58 -6.16
N ASN A 38 31.67 41.89 -5.92
CA ASN A 38 31.61 42.45 -4.57
C ASN A 38 30.18 42.47 -3.98
N GLN A 39 29.13 42.71 -4.80
CA GLN A 39 27.73 42.48 -4.39
C GLN A 39 27.46 41.01 -4.08
N PHE A 40 28.08 40.10 -4.83
CA PHE A 40 28.02 38.65 -4.64
C PHE A 40 28.71 38.20 -3.33
N ILE A 41 29.88 38.76 -3.01
CA ILE A 41 30.57 38.54 -1.73
C ILE A 41 29.78 39.12 -0.54
N ALA A 42 29.07 40.26 -0.71
CA ALA A 42 28.17 40.78 0.31
C ALA A 42 26.93 39.89 0.53
N PHE A 43 26.45 39.20 -0.52
CA PHE A 43 25.38 38.21 -0.43
C PHE A 43 25.83 36.86 0.17
N ARG A 44 27.13 36.55 0.12
CA ARG A 44 27.81 35.35 0.69
C ARG A 44 27.59 35.15 2.20
N SER A 45 27.03 36.14 2.91
CA SER A 45 26.70 35.97 4.32
C SER A 45 25.82 34.73 4.53
N GLU A 46 26.33 33.75 5.29
CA GLU A 46 25.72 32.43 5.54
C GLU A 46 24.26 32.48 6.00
N LYS A 47 23.77 33.64 6.43
CA LYS A 47 22.43 33.83 6.97
C LYS A 47 21.41 34.38 5.97
N LYS A 48 21.82 34.93 4.81
CA LYS A 48 20.86 35.61 3.91
C LYS A 48 20.09 34.61 3.04
N VAL A 49 20.76 33.69 2.36
CA VAL A 49 20.10 32.67 1.52
C VAL A 49 19.16 31.76 2.31
N PRO A 50 19.54 31.22 3.50
CA PRO A 50 18.60 30.44 4.32
C PRO A 50 17.36 31.23 4.77
N ARG A 51 17.52 32.54 5.05
CA ARG A 51 16.37 33.40 5.37
C ARG A 51 15.44 33.58 4.17
N LEU A 52 15.98 33.83 2.98
CA LEU A 52 15.18 33.95 1.76
C LEU A 52 14.44 32.65 1.41
N LEU A 53 15.07 31.49 1.66
CA LEU A 53 14.41 30.19 1.54
C LEU A 53 13.26 30.03 2.54
N HIS A 54 13.47 30.40 3.81
CA HIS A 54 12.42 30.36 4.84
C HIS A 54 11.27 31.35 4.60
N GLU A 55 11.57 32.52 4.04
CA GLU A 55 10.58 33.54 3.67
C GLU A 55 9.90 33.23 2.33
N GLU A 56 10.39 32.24 1.57
CA GLU A 56 9.94 31.87 0.22
C GLU A 56 9.93 33.05 -0.76
N ASP A 57 10.87 33.99 -0.61
CA ASP A 57 11.01 35.13 -1.52
C ASP A 57 11.64 34.70 -2.85
N THR A 58 10.80 34.21 -3.75
CA THR A 58 11.21 33.68 -5.06
C THR A 58 11.85 34.74 -5.95
N ASN A 59 11.52 36.02 -5.80
CA ASN A 59 12.09 37.12 -6.58
C ASN A 59 13.55 37.37 -6.19
N GLN A 60 13.83 37.41 -4.89
CA GLN A 60 15.20 37.57 -4.41
C GLN A 60 16.04 36.31 -4.66
N LEU A 61 15.44 35.12 -4.51
CA LEU A 61 16.10 33.85 -4.83
C LEU A 61 16.42 33.75 -6.32
N ARG A 62 15.56 34.26 -7.21
CA ARG A 62 15.79 34.37 -8.65
C ARG A 62 17.02 35.20 -8.97
N LEU A 63 17.12 36.39 -8.38
CA LEU A 63 18.29 37.26 -8.55
C LEU A 63 19.56 36.58 -8.02
N CYS A 64 19.47 35.91 -6.87
CA CYS A 64 20.58 35.13 -6.32
C CYS A 64 21.02 34.04 -7.30
N TYR A 65 20.08 33.28 -7.85
CA TYR A 65 20.35 32.23 -8.83
C TYR A 65 21.04 32.78 -10.08
N GLU A 66 20.56 33.88 -10.66
CA GLU A 66 21.15 34.51 -11.85
C GLU A 66 22.59 35.00 -11.61
N LEU A 67 22.90 35.46 -10.40
CA LEU A 67 24.24 35.88 -10.01
C LEU A 67 25.16 34.67 -9.75
N VAL A 68 24.66 33.67 -9.02
CA VAL A 68 25.38 32.44 -8.65
C VAL A 68 25.67 31.58 -9.88
N ASN A 69 24.79 31.57 -10.88
CA ASN A 69 24.99 30.77 -12.09
C ASN A 69 26.22 31.19 -12.91
N ARG A 70 26.79 32.37 -12.64
CA ARG A 70 28.03 32.86 -13.26
C ARG A 70 29.30 32.30 -12.59
N VAL A 71 29.17 31.67 -11.41
CA VAL A 71 30.27 31.15 -10.60
C VAL A 71 30.01 29.67 -10.29
N PRO A 72 30.63 28.72 -11.04
CA PRO A 72 30.30 27.30 -10.95
C PRO A 72 30.42 26.70 -9.54
N GLN A 73 31.42 27.13 -8.75
CA GLN A 73 31.68 26.59 -7.41
C GLN A 73 30.62 26.96 -6.37
N GLU A 74 29.83 28.02 -6.59
CA GLU A 74 28.86 28.51 -5.61
C GLU A 74 27.44 27.96 -5.87
N ILE A 75 27.19 27.43 -7.07
CA ILE A 75 25.93 26.73 -7.40
C ILE A 75 25.77 25.50 -6.51
N ASP A 76 26.85 24.72 -6.32
CA ASP A 76 26.86 23.52 -5.48
C ASP A 76 26.46 23.85 -4.03
N ARG A 77 26.92 24.98 -3.51
CA ARG A 77 26.54 25.44 -2.16
C ARG A 77 25.06 25.77 -2.07
N LEU A 78 24.50 26.44 -3.08
CA LEU A 78 23.09 26.79 -3.14
C LEU A 78 22.19 25.55 -3.24
N LEU A 79 22.62 24.51 -3.98
CA LEU A 79 21.94 23.22 -4.05
C LEU A 79 21.84 22.55 -2.67
N VAL A 80 22.95 22.51 -1.92
CA VAL A 80 22.99 21.94 -0.56
C VAL A 80 22.07 22.70 0.40
N LEU A 81 22.06 24.04 0.33
CA LEU A 81 21.18 24.87 1.16
C LEU A 81 19.70 24.63 0.85
N LEU A 82 19.35 24.48 -0.44
CA LEU A 82 17.99 24.16 -0.84
C LEU A 82 17.57 22.77 -0.35
N GLU A 83 18.42 21.75 -0.56
CA GLU A 83 18.17 20.37 -0.13
C GLU A 83 17.90 20.32 1.37
N GLU A 84 18.76 20.98 2.16
CA GLU A 84 18.63 21.05 3.61
C GLU A 84 17.38 21.80 4.06
N TYR A 85 17.04 22.92 3.42
CA TYR A 85 15.81 23.67 3.71
C TYR A 85 14.55 22.83 3.46
N ILE A 86 14.47 22.16 2.30
CA ILE A 86 13.34 21.29 1.95
C ILE A 86 13.21 20.19 2.99
N ARG A 87 14.31 19.50 3.29
CA ARG A 87 14.36 18.38 4.24
C ARG A 87 13.92 18.81 5.64
N GLN A 88 14.49 19.89 6.18
CA GLN A 88 14.14 20.38 7.52
C GLN A 88 12.68 20.83 7.60
N THR A 89 12.22 21.59 6.61
CA THR A 89 10.85 22.13 6.57
C THR A 89 9.82 21.01 6.43
N GLY A 90 10.07 20.04 5.54
CA GLY A 90 9.21 18.88 5.35
C GLY A 90 9.14 17.98 6.57
N LEU A 91 10.28 17.64 7.20
CA LEU A 91 10.29 16.80 8.41
C LEU A 91 9.62 17.48 9.60
N LYS A 92 9.84 18.79 9.79
CA LYS A 92 9.16 19.57 10.84
C LYS A 92 7.65 19.53 10.64
N ASP A 93 7.21 19.67 9.40
CA ASP A 93 5.80 19.70 9.04
C ASP A 93 5.11 18.34 9.28
N ILE A 94 5.72 17.24 8.85
CA ILE A 94 5.17 15.91 9.10
C ILE A 94 5.18 15.59 10.60
N ARG A 95 6.25 15.94 11.34
CA ARG A 95 6.34 15.72 12.78
C ARG A 95 5.25 16.46 13.57
N THR A 96 4.95 17.70 13.19
CA THR A 96 3.92 18.51 13.84
C THR A 96 2.52 17.91 13.66
N ASN A 97 2.29 17.17 12.57
CA ASN A 97 0.99 16.59 12.23
C ASN A 97 0.90 15.07 12.44
N ALA A 98 1.91 14.47 13.08
CA ALA A 98 2.10 13.02 13.11
C ALA A 98 0.92 12.25 13.73
N GLU A 99 0.35 12.75 14.83
CA GLU A 99 -0.77 12.08 15.52
C GLU A 99 -2.06 12.04 14.70
N ILE A 100 -2.33 13.09 13.93
CA ILE A 100 -3.52 13.19 13.08
C ILE A 100 -3.34 12.27 11.86
N MET A 101 -2.14 12.25 11.30
CA MET A 101 -1.78 11.44 10.14
C MET A 101 -1.80 9.93 10.42
N LEU A 102 -1.50 9.50 11.66
CA LEU A 102 -1.59 8.09 12.06
C LEU A 102 -3.00 7.52 11.98
N LYS A 103 -4.02 8.38 12.12
CA LYS A 103 -5.42 7.97 12.14
C LYS A 103 -6.10 8.12 10.78
N ASP A 104 -5.49 8.89 9.86
CA ASP A 104 -6.13 9.31 8.63
C ASP A 104 -5.12 9.35 7.46
N ALA A 105 -5.17 8.29 6.64
CA ALA A 105 -4.31 8.14 5.48
C ALA A 105 -4.53 9.25 4.43
N ASP A 106 -5.76 9.78 4.28
CA ASP A 106 -6.06 10.85 3.32
C ASP A 106 -5.29 12.12 3.65
N LYS A 107 -5.34 12.54 4.92
CA LYS A 107 -4.61 13.71 5.39
C LYS A 107 -3.11 13.54 5.25
N TYR A 108 -2.59 12.34 5.50
CA TYR A 108 -1.18 12.03 5.33
C TYR A 108 -0.72 12.22 3.87
N VAL A 109 -1.41 11.57 2.93
CA VAL A 109 -1.08 11.67 1.49
C VAL A 109 -1.25 13.10 0.99
N CYS A 110 -2.35 13.77 1.35
CA CYS A 110 -2.59 15.16 0.95
C CYS A 110 -1.47 16.10 1.42
N ARG A 111 -0.92 15.88 2.62
CA ARG A 111 0.18 16.72 3.13
C ARG A 111 1.47 16.51 2.35
N LEU A 112 1.83 15.26 2.06
CA LEU A 112 3.00 14.93 1.24
C LEU A 112 2.90 15.57 -0.15
N LEU A 113 1.72 15.46 -0.78
CA LEU A 113 1.46 16.10 -2.07
C LEU A 113 1.58 17.62 -2.01
N ASN A 114 1.03 18.25 -0.98
CA ASN A 114 1.14 19.70 -0.79
C ASN A 114 2.59 20.13 -0.62
N LEU A 115 3.42 19.37 0.12
CA LEU A 115 4.86 19.62 0.23
C LEU A 115 5.55 19.52 -1.14
N TYR A 116 5.28 18.46 -1.90
CA TYR A 116 5.85 18.29 -3.23
C TYR A 116 5.48 19.45 -4.17
N VAL A 117 4.20 19.83 -4.23
CA VAL A 117 3.72 20.94 -5.06
C VAL A 117 4.33 22.27 -4.62
N ARG A 118 4.40 22.54 -3.31
CA ARG A 118 5.01 23.75 -2.75
C ARG A 118 6.47 23.89 -3.16
N PHE A 119 7.28 22.86 -2.94
CA PHE A 119 8.70 22.91 -3.29
C PHE A 119 8.93 22.89 -4.81
N SER A 120 8.08 22.22 -5.58
CA SER A 120 8.14 22.27 -7.04
C SER A 120 7.86 23.67 -7.58
N ARG A 121 6.85 24.36 -7.02
CA ARG A 121 6.55 25.75 -7.37
C ARG A 121 7.72 26.67 -7.01
N MET A 122 8.32 26.50 -5.84
CA MET A 122 9.51 27.27 -5.46
C MET A 122 10.66 27.05 -6.45
N VAL A 123 10.93 25.80 -6.86
CA VAL A 123 11.99 25.52 -7.84
C VAL A 123 11.69 26.10 -9.23
N ASN A 124 10.43 26.07 -9.65
CA ASN A 124 9.98 26.72 -10.88
C ASN A 124 10.20 28.24 -10.82
N ASP A 125 9.68 28.87 -9.76
CA ASP A 125 9.58 30.33 -9.63
C ASP A 125 10.92 30.99 -9.27
N ALA A 126 11.79 30.31 -8.50
CA ALA A 126 13.10 30.81 -8.09
C ALA A 126 14.28 30.31 -8.94
N PHE A 127 14.20 29.09 -9.48
CA PHE A 127 15.33 28.42 -10.16
C PHE A 127 15.03 27.99 -11.61
N ASN A 128 13.90 28.42 -12.20
CA ASN A 128 13.58 28.22 -13.63
C ASN A 128 13.52 26.74 -14.04
N ASN A 129 13.15 25.85 -13.10
CA ASN A 129 13.19 24.40 -13.31
C ASN A 129 14.58 23.89 -13.73
N ASP A 130 15.64 24.50 -13.20
CA ASP A 130 17.00 24.00 -13.41
C ASP A 130 17.08 22.51 -12.99
N PRO A 131 17.62 21.62 -13.86
CA PRO A 131 17.68 20.18 -13.59
C PRO A 131 18.42 19.80 -12.31
N TYR A 132 19.46 20.54 -11.91
CA TYR A 132 20.20 20.29 -10.68
C TYR A 132 19.35 20.61 -9.45
N PHE A 133 18.59 21.70 -9.50
CA PHE A 133 17.66 22.09 -8.44
C PHE A 133 16.44 21.17 -8.35
N LEU A 134 15.94 20.66 -9.47
CA LEU A 134 14.92 19.60 -9.50
C LEU A 134 15.45 18.31 -8.85
N THR A 135 16.70 17.94 -9.14
CA THR A 135 17.35 16.77 -8.53
C THR A 135 17.53 16.94 -7.03
N ALA A 136 17.96 18.13 -6.57
CA ALA A 136 18.09 18.45 -5.14
C ALA A 136 16.73 18.38 -4.42
N ARG A 137 15.66 18.90 -5.03
CA ARG A 137 14.29 18.76 -4.53
C ARG A 137 13.88 17.29 -4.41
N ASP A 138 14.11 16.50 -5.46
CA ASP A 138 13.70 15.10 -5.53
C ASP A 138 14.42 14.26 -4.46
N LYS A 139 15.72 14.50 -4.26
CA LYS A 139 16.52 13.89 -3.21
C LYS A 139 16.01 14.25 -1.81
N ALA A 140 15.80 15.53 -1.53
CA ALA A 140 15.27 15.97 -0.24
C ALA A 140 13.86 15.42 0.01
N TYR A 141 13.02 15.35 -1.02
CA TYR A 141 11.67 14.81 -0.91
C TYR A 141 11.69 13.28 -0.67
N GLN A 142 12.59 12.55 -1.32
CA GLN A 142 12.82 11.13 -1.05
C GLN A 142 13.23 10.89 0.41
N ASP A 143 14.10 11.74 0.97
CA ASP A 143 14.50 11.64 2.38
C ASP A 143 13.34 11.89 3.34
N ILE A 144 12.41 12.79 3.00
CA ILE A 144 11.21 13.06 3.78
C ILE A 144 10.26 11.85 3.78
N VAL A 145 9.99 11.27 2.60
CA VAL A 145 9.06 10.15 2.41
C VAL A 145 9.54 8.87 3.09
N ASN A 146 10.85 8.62 3.04
CA ASN A 146 11.46 7.40 3.60
C ASN A 146 11.95 7.57 5.05
N ASN A 147 11.65 8.70 5.68
CA ASN A 147 12.13 8.96 7.03
C ASN A 147 11.46 8.05 8.07
N THR A 148 12.29 7.32 8.81
CA THR A 148 11.86 6.37 9.84
C THR A 148 11.60 7.02 11.21
N SER A 149 12.09 8.23 11.44
CA SER A 149 11.98 8.91 12.75
C SER A 149 10.58 9.42 13.05
N VAL A 150 9.72 9.50 12.04
CA VAL A 150 8.33 9.94 12.22
C VAL A 150 7.41 8.75 12.48
N PHE A 151 7.63 7.61 11.82
CA PHE A 151 6.77 6.43 11.92
C PHE A 151 7.56 5.13 11.72
N VAL A 152 7.75 4.38 12.81
CA VAL A 152 8.36 3.05 12.80
C VAL A 152 7.32 2.00 12.43
N THR A 153 7.57 1.23 11.38
CA THR A 153 6.92 -0.06 11.17
C THR A 153 7.83 -1.13 11.76
N GLU A 154 7.38 -1.84 12.79
CA GLU A 154 8.02 -3.11 13.16
C GLU A 154 7.54 -4.18 12.19
N ILE A 155 8.45 -4.70 11.36
CA ILE A 155 8.16 -5.90 10.56
C ILE A 155 8.48 -7.10 11.47
N PRO A 156 7.50 -7.94 11.84
CA PRO A 156 7.80 -9.17 12.55
C PRO A 156 8.71 -10.02 11.67
N THR A 157 9.92 -10.29 12.15
CA THR A 157 10.97 -11.03 11.43
C THR A 157 10.57 -12.48 11.11
N SER A 158 9.41 -12.95 11.59
CA SER A 158 8.80 -14.23 11.21
C SER A 158 8.27 -14.27 9.77
N VAL A 159 8.23 -13.12 9.08
CA VAL A 159 7.75 -12.97 7.69
C VAL A 159 8.87 -12.68 6.68
N CYS A 160 10.13 -12.52 7.11
CA CYS A 160 11.25 -12.35 6.19
C CYS A 160 11.65 -13.68 5.54
N CYS A 161 11.69 -13.69 4.21
CA CYS A 161 12.01 -14.83 3.36
C CYS A 161 13.43 -15.37 3.62
N GLU A 162 13.61 -16.69 3.63
CA GLU A 162 14.93 -17.32 3.75
C GLU A 162 15.85 -16.96 2.57
N ASP A 163 15.29 -16.60 1.41
CA ASP A 163 16.06 -16.23 0.21
C ASP A 163 16.74 -14.85 0.33
N GLU A 164 16.19 -13.91 1.11
CA GLU A 164 16.86 -12.63 1.40
C GLU A 164 17.96 -12.76 2.46
N LYS A 165 17.96 -13.83 3.27
CA LYS A 165 19.04 -14.11 4.22
C LYS A 165 20.34 -14.50 3.51
N GLN A 166 20.26 -15.07 2.29
CA GLN A 166 21.46 -15.43 1.52
C GLN A 166 22.07 -14.21 0.82
N LEU A 167 21.24 -13.32 0.26
CA LEU A 167 21.71 -12.10 -0.40
C LEU A 167 22.24 -11.05 0.61
N SER A 168 21.61 -10.94 1.79
CA SER A 168 22.10 -10.07 2.87
C SER A 168 23.40 -10.58 3.50
N ARG A 169 23.59 -11.91 3.62
CA ARG A 169 24.88 -12.51 4.05
C ARG A 169 26.00 -12.31 3.04
N ALA A 170 25.69 -12.31 1.74
CA ALA A 170 26.70 -12.05 0.70
C ALA A 170 27.19 -10.59 0.68
N LEU A 171 26.36 -9.63 1.12
CA LEU A 171 26.69 -8.20 1.13
C LEU A 171 27.34 -7.70 2.45
N THR A 172 27.33 -8.49 3.53
CA THR A 172 27.86 -8.10 4.86
C THR A 172 29.16 -8.78 5.26
N GLY A 173 29.87 -9.41 4.32
CA GLY A 173 31.06 -10.24 4.59
C GLY A 173 32.35 -9.54 5.03
N LEU A 174 32.33 -8.38 5.69
CA LEU A 174 33.55 -7.67 6.09
C LEU A 174 33.53 -6.97 7.47
N VAL A 175 32.79 -7.49 8.45
CA VAL A 175 32.98 -7.04 9.85
C VAL A 175 33.06 -8.25 10.79
N ASP A 176 34.26 -8.82 10.89
CA ASP A 176 34.65 -9.64 12.03
C ASP A 176 34.97 -8.71 13.20
N THR A 177 34.08 -8.66 14.21
CA THR A 177 34.40 -8.78 15.66
C THR A 177 33.19 -8.40 16.53
N ALA A 178 32.94 -9.28 17.51
CA ALA A 178 32.17 -9.10 18.75
C ALA A 178 30.68 -9.54 18.81
N ASP A 179 30.50 -10.59 19.64
CA ASP A 179 29.38 -11.04 20.48
C ASP A 179 28.16 -11.85 19.95
N PRO A 180 27.94 -13.08 20.47
CA PRO A 180 26.76 -13.90 20.23
C PRO A 180 25.73 -13.78 21.38
N SER A 181 24.86 -12.78 21.32
CA SER A 181 23.56 -12.81 22.02
C SER A 181 22.50 -12.12 21.16
N SER A 182 21.85 -12.95 20.35
CA SER A 182 20.97 -12.64 19.24
C SER A 182 19.61 -12.05 19.66
N SER A 183 19.39 -10.77 19.37
CA SER A 183 18.05 -10.20 19.13
C SER A 183 17.99 -9.75 17.67
N GLY A 184 17.10 -10.36 16.89
CA GLY A 184 16.98 -10.14 15.45
C GLY A 184 16.86 -8.66 15.08
N ILE A 185 17.66 -8.24 14.09
CA ILE A 185 17.61 -6.88 13.54
C ILE A 185 16.27 -6.72 12.82
N SER A 186 15.26 -6.18 13.51
CA SER A 186 14.05 -5.63 12.89
C SER A 186 14.48 -4.42 12.08
N ARG A 187 14.36 -4.48 10.74
CA ARG A 187 14.56 -3.30 9.90
C ARG A 187 13.41 -2.34 10.19
N VAL A 188 13.75 -1.24 10.85
CA VAL A 188 12.82 -0.12 11.06
C VAL A 188 12.61 0.54 9.70
N GLU A 189 11.42 0.36 9.13
CA GLU A 189 11.04 0.94 7.84
C GLU A 189 9.91 1.96 7.99
N SER A 190 9.88 2.97 7.11
CA SER A 190 8.86 4.02 7.10
C SER A 190 7.47 3.42 6.92
N ARG A 191 6.46 3.91 7.66
CA ARG A 191 5.05 3.54 7.47
C ARG A 191 4.40 4.14 6.22
N CYS A 192 5.10 5.03 5.50
CA CYS A 192 4.59 5.68 4.30
C CYS A 192 3.99 4.70 3.26
N PRO A 193 4.67 3.58 2.90
CA PRO A 193 4.14 2.62 1.93
C PRO A 193 2.79 2.01 2.35
N GLU A 194 2.62 1.72 3.65
CA GLU A 194 1.38 1.16 4.20
C GLU A 194 0.23 2.18 4.13
N LEU A 195 0.51 3.44 4.46
CA LEU A 195 -0.46 4.52 4.42
C LEU A 195 -0.89 4.84 2.99
N LEU A 196 0.04 4.86 2.03
CA LEU A 196 -0.28 5.02 0.61
C LEU A 196 -1.19 3.88 0.12
N ALA A 197 -0.87 2.62 0.47
CA ALA A 197 -1.68 1.47 0.08
C ALA A 197 -3.07 1.47 0.73
N SER A 198 -3.18 1.95 1.98
CA SER A 198 -4.45 2.11 2.69
C SER A 198 -5.30 3.24 2.09
N TYR A 199 -4.66 4.32 1.65
CA TYR A 199 -5.35 5.40 0.96
C TYR A 199 -5.93 4.94 -0.39
N CYS A 200 -5.15 4.18 -1.17
CA CYS A 200 -5.68 3.54 -2.39
C CYS A 200 -6.88 2.64 -2.11
N ASP A 201 -6.83 1.83 -1.04
CA ASP A 201 -7.97 0.98 -0.65
C ASP A 201 -9.22 1.80 -0.33
N MET A 202 -9.08 2.91 0.40
CA MET A 202 -10.20 3.79 0.71
C MET A 202 -10.84 4.39 -0.55
N LEU A 203 -10.04 4.71 -1.57
CA LEU A 203 -10.52 5.27 -2.85
C LEU A 203 -11.19 4.22 -3.75
N LEU A 204 -10.68 2.98 -3.75
CA LEU A 204 -11.14 1.90 -4.65
C LEU A 204 -12.27 1.05 -4.06
N ARG A 205 -12.51 1.11 -2.74
CA ARG A 205 -13.61 0.41 -2.08
C ARG A 205 -14.92 1.20 -2.15
N LYS A 206 -16.06 0.48 -2.16
CA LYS A 206 -17.41 0.99 -1.85
C LYS A 206 -17.42 1.60 -0.43
N SER A 207 -16.99 2.85 -0.32
CA SER A 207 -16.86 3.62 0.91
C SER A 207 -17.72 4.88 0.81
N PRO A 208 -18.26 5.40 1.93
CA PRO A 208 -18.93 6.71 1.93
C PRO A 208 -18.04 7.83 1.37
N THR A 209 -16.71 7.70 1.46
CA THR A 209 -15.75 8.64 0.87
C THR A 209 -15.75 8.59 -0.66
N ASN A 210 -15.75 7.39 -1.25
CA ASN A 210 -15.81 7.20 -2.71
C ASN A 210 -17.13 7.75 -3.29
N ARG A 211 -18.25 7.59 -2.59
CA ARG A 211 -19.57 8.12 -3.02
C ARG A 211 -19.66 9.63 -3.15
N ARG A 212 -18.74 10.38 -2.55
CA ARG A 212 -18.73 11.86 -2.59
C ARG A 212 -17.83 12.43 -3.70
N LEU A 213 -17.06 11.58 -4.37
CA LEU A 213 -16.07 11.97 -5.37
C LEU A 213 -16.52 11.50 -6.75
N THR A 214 -16.15 12.24 -7.79
CA THR A 214 -16.35 11.79 -9.17
C THR A 214 -15.30 10.75 -9.58
N THR A 215 -15.56 9.99 -10.65
CA THR A 215 -14.58 9.06 -11.23
C THR A 215 -13.27 9.74 -11.60
N ASP A 216 -13.34 10.95 -12.15
CA ASP A 216 -12.16 11.72 -12.56
C ASP A 216 -11.35 12.22 -11.35
N GLU A 217 -12.03 12.63 -10.28
CA GLU A 217 -11.38 13.01 -9.03
C GLU A 217 -10.67 11.82 -8.38
N ILE A 218 -11.28 10.64 -8.42
CA ILE A 218 -10.67 9.40 -7.92
C ILE A 218 -9.43 9.06 -8.75
N GLU A 219 -9.52 9.09 -10.07
CA GLU A 219 -8.38 8.84 -10.95
C GLU A 219 -7.24 9.84 -10.67
N GLN A 220 -7.55 11.12 -10.54
CA GLN A 220 -6.55 12.14 -10.23
C GLN A 220 -5.89 11.91 -8.87
N LYS A 221 -6.66 11.52 -7.84
CA LYS A 221 -6.11 11.16 -6.53
C LYS A 221 -5.22 9.93 -6.61
N LEU A 222 -5.58 8.90 -7.37
CA LEU A 222 -4.74 7.73 -7.59
C LEU A 222 -3.42 8.11 -8.31
N ARG A 223 -3.48 8.97 -9.34
CA ARG A 223 -2.28 9.51 -10.01
C ARG A 223 -1.36 10.25 -9.04
N ASN A 224 -1.94 11.04 -8.13
CA ASN A 224 -1.18 11.74 -7.11
C ASN A 224 -0.48 10.75 -6.15
N VAL A 225 -1.14 9.65 -5.74
CA VAL A 225 -0.47 8.62 -4.93
C VAL A 225 0.74 8.04 -5.63
N LEU A 226 0.62 7.77 -6.93
CA LEU A 226 1.70 7.20 -7.74
C LEU A 226 2.89 8.15 -7.88
N LEU A 227 2.64 9.47 -7.89
CA LEU A 227 3.70 10.48 -7.83
C LEU A 227 4.52 10.35 -6.53
N VAL A 228 3.86 10.20 -5.38
CA VAL A 228 4.56 10.00 -4.09
C VAL A 228 5.27 8.65 -4.07
N LEU A 229 4.63 7.60 -4.59
CA LEU A 229 5.17 6.24 -4.64
C LEU A 229 6.49 6.15 -5.43
N LYS A 230 6.72 7.03 -6.40
CA LYS A 230 8.01 7.12 -7.12
C LYS A 230 9.20 7.35 -6.18
N TYR A 231 8.98 8.08 -5.09
CA TYR A 231 10.01 8.45 -4.11
C TYR A 231 10.09 7.49 -2.92
N VAL A 232 9.29 6.42 -2.90
CA VAL A 232 9.33 5.40 -1.85
C VAL A 232 10.39 4.35 -2.17
N ASN A 233 11.23 4.01 -1.18
CA ASN A 233 12.26 2.99 -1.30
C ASN A 233 11.67 1.57 -1.16
N SER A 234 10.91 1.31 -0.08
CA SER A 234 10.31 0.00 0.22
C SER A 234 9.01 -0.26 -0.56
N LYS A 235 9.15 -0.37 -1.89
CA LYS A 235 8.04 -0.60 -2.83
C LYS A 235 7.36 -1.97 -2.62
N ASP A 236 8.09 -2.95 -2.10
CA ASP A 236 7.62 -4.28 -1.76
C ASP A 236 6.58 -4.27 -0.62
N ILE A 237 6.77 -3.44 0.41
CA ILE A 237 5.77 -3.25 1.48
C ILE A 237 4.47 -2.72 0.88
N PHE A 238 4.55 -1.67 0.05
CA PHE A 238 3.38 -1.14 -0.63
C PHE A 238 2.66 -2.24 -1.41
N MET A 239 3.39 -3.03 -2.22
CA MET A 239 2.78 -4.11 -3.00
C MET A 239 2.14 -5.17 -2.14
N ARG A 240 2.78 -5.59 -1.05
CA ARG A 240 2.25 -6.58 -0.12
C ARG A 240 0.94 -6.12 0.50
N VAL A 241 0.89 -4.89 1.00
CA VAL A 241 -0.31 -4.32 1.62
C VAL A 241 -1.41 -4.06 0.57
N HIS A 242 -1.05 -3.49 -0.58
CA HIS A 242 -1.98 -3.24 -1.67
C HIS A 242 -2.60 -4.54 -2.20
N LYS A 243 -1.80 -5.59 -2.39
CA LYS A 243 -2.27 -6.93 -2.76
C LYS A 243 -3.22 -7.51 -1.71
N SER A 244 -2.91 -7.36 -0.43
CA SER A 244 -3.79 -7.81 0.66
C SER A 244 -5.14 -7.10 0.61
N HIS A 245 -5.15 -5.78 0.40
CA HIS A 245 -6.38 -5.01 0.24
C HIS A 245 -7.17 -5.42 -1.02
N LEU A 246 -6.50 -5.56 -2.17
CA LEU A 246 -7.15 -6.02 -3.40
C LEU A 246 -7.77 -7.41 -3.23
N THR A 247 -7.04 -8.35 -2.60
CA THR A 247 -7.52 -9.70 -2.28
C THR A 247 -8.84 -9.62 -1.52
N ARG A 248 -8.89 -8.83 -0.46
CA ARG A 248 -10.10 -8.63 0.34
C ARG A 248 -11.23 -8.03 -0.49
N ARG A 249 -10.94 -6.99 -1.28
CA ARG A 249 -11.98 -6.32 -2.08
C ARG A 249 -12.59 -7.21 -3.15
N LEU A 250 -11.78 -8.04 -3.81
CA LEU A 250 -12.23 -8.98 -4.84
C LEU A 250 -13.00 -10.17 -4.25
N ILE A 251 -12.57 -10.71 -3.11
CA ILE A 251 -13.27 -11.82 -2.45
C ILE A 251 -14.62 -11.36 -1.89
N LEU A 252 -14.65 -10.21 -1.22
CA LEU A 252 -15.86 -9.64 -0.61
C LEU A 252 -16.72 -8.81 -1.57
N GLU A 253 -16.29 -8.65 -2.83
CA GLU A 253 -17.00 -7.85 -3.86
C GLU A 253 -17.28 -6.40 -3.43
N THR A 254 -16.38 -5.86 -2.62
CA THR A 254 -16.47 -4.49 -2.09
C THR A 254 -15.76 -3.45 -2.96
N SER A 255 -15.18 -3.82 -4.10
CA SER A 255 -14.64 -2.87 -5.08
C SER A 255 -15.75 -1.96 -5.61
N ALA A 256 -15.48 -0.65 -5.71
CA ALA A 256 -16.42 0.33 -6.22
C ALA A 256 -16.58 0.22 -7.74
N ASP A 257 -15.46 0.06 -8.45
CA ASP A 257 -15.38 -0.04 -9.90
C ASP A 257 -14.25 -1.00 -10.27
N ASN A 258 -14.56 -2.03 -11.04
CA ASN A 258 -13.59 -3.04 -11.46
C ASN A 258 -12.63 -2.52 -12.54
N GLU A 259 -13.06 -1.57 -13.38
CA GLU A 259 -12.22 -0.98 -14.42
C GLU A 259 -11.13 -0.11 -13.79
N MET A 260 -11.46 0.63 -12.73
CA MET A 260 -10.49 1.41 -11.96
C MET A 260 -9.45 0.54 -11.26
N GLU A 261 -9.81 -0.67 -10.82
CA GLU A 261 -8.87 -1.63 -10.23
C GLU A 261 -7.86 -2.13 -11.28
N GLU A 262 -8.34 -2.47 -12.49
CA GLU A 262 -7.48 -2.86 -13.62
C GLU A 262 -6.59 -1.69 -14.09
N LEU A 263 -7.15 -0.47 -14.15
CA LEU A 263 -6.41 0.76 -14.45
C LEU A 263 -5.29 0.98 -13.44
N MET A 264 -5.58 0.87 -12.14
CA MET A 264 -4.59 1.05 -11.07
C MET A 264 -3.45 0.04 -11.21
N ALA A 265 -3.75 -1.24 -11.48
CA ALA A 265 -2.72 -2.24 -11.75
C ALA A 265 -1.87 -1.90 -12.98
N GLY A 266 -2.49 -1.38 -14.04
CA GLY A 266 -1.81 -0.86 -15.22
C GLY A 266 -0.86 0.30 -14.89
N ARG A 267 -1.30 1.25 -14.06
CA ARG A 267 -0.47 2.39 -13.63
C ARG A 267 0.67 1.99 -12.70
N LEU A 268 0.49 0.99 -11.83
CA LEU A 268 1.57 0.45 -11.00
C LEU A 268 2.70 -0.12 -11.87
N ARG A 269 2.39 -0.69 -13.04
CA ARG A 269 3.38 -1.10 -14.03
C ARG A 269 4.16 0.06 -14.61
N GLU A 270 3.49 1.17 -14.94
CA GLU A 270 4.14 2.38 -15.48
C GLU A 270 5.13 3.02 -14.50
N VAL A 271 4.83 2.97 -13.19
CA VAL A 271 5.71 3.48 -12.12
C VAL A 271 6.96 2.61 -11.89
N GLY A 272 7.04 1.45 -12.55
CA GLY A 272 8.15 0.52 -12.42
C GLY A 272 8.08 -0.32 -11.14
N MET A 273 6.87 -0.69 -10.68
CA MET A 273 6.70 -1.67 -9.62
C MET A 273 7.09 -3.08 -10.14
N PRO A 274 7.48 -4.03 -9.26
CA PRO A 274 7.94 -5.35 -9.69
C PRO A 274 6.93 -6.08 -10.57
N ALA A 275 7.33 -6.41 -11.79
CA ALA A 275 6.45 -7.00 -12.81
C ALA A 275 5.80 -8.31 -12.35
N GLU A 276 6.52 -9.15 -11.60
CA GLU A 276 5.99 -10.40 -11.06
C GLU A 276 4.77 -10.17 -10.15
N GLN A 277 4.82 -9.15 -9.29
CA GLN A 277 3.72 -8.82 -8.38
C GLN A 277 2.52 -8.27 -9.15
N ILE A 278 2.74 -7.42 -10.16
CA ILE A 278 1.67 -6.88 -11.00
C ILE A 278 1.00 -8.00 -11.82
N ASN A 279 1.78 -8.93 -12.38
CA ASN A 279 1.24 -10.08 -13.11
C ASN A 279 0.36 -10.96 -12.22
N LYS A 280 0.72 -11.10 -10.93
CA LYS A 280 -0.14 -11.76 -9.94
C LYS A 280 -1.46 -11.01 -9.74
N LEU A 281 -1.46 -9.67 -9.66
CA LEU A 281 -2.71 -8.87 -9.61
C LEU A 281 -3.57 -9.07 -10.87
N GLY A 282 -2.95 -9.00 -12.05
CA GLY A 282 -3.62 -9.27 -13.32
C GLY A 282 -4.30 -10.65 -13.35
N ARG A 283 -3.60 -11.66 -12.85
CA ARG A 283 -4.15 -13.02 -12.71
C ARG A 283 -5.29 -13.10 -11.71
N MET A 284 -5.27 -12.32 -10.62
CA MET A 284 -6.39 -12.28 -9.67
C MET A 284 -7.69 -11.78 -10.34
N PHE A 285 -7.63 -10.75 -11.20
CA PHE A 285 -8.81 -10.30 -11.94
C PHE A 285 -9.36 -11.38 -12.86
N GLN A 286 -8.48 -12.11 -13.56
CA GLN A 286 -8.87 -13.23 -14.41
C GLN A 286 -9.49 -14.37 -13.60
N ASP A 287 -8.88 -14.73 -12.46
CA ASP A 287 -9.37 -15.79 -11.60
C ASP A 287 -10.78 -15.49 -11.06
N ILE A 288 -11.11 -14.23 -10.74
CA ILE A 288 -12.47 -13.83 -10.32
C ILE A 288 -13.48 -14.08 -11.45
N LYS A 289 -13.15 -13.68 -12.69
CA LYS A 289 -14.03 -13.89 -13.86
C LYS A 289 -14.27 -15.39 -14.08
N ILE A 290 -13.19 -16.18 -14.13
CA ILE A 290 -13.28 -17.65 -14.27
C ILE A 290 -14.08 -18.28 -13.13
N SER A 291 -13.88 -17.81 -11.90
CA SER A 291 -14.58 -18.35 -10.73
C SER A 291 -16.08 -18.08 -10.78
N HIS A 292 -16.49 -16.92 -11.29
CA HIS A 292 -17.91 -16.61 -11.48
C HIS A 292 -18.56 -17.57 -12.48
N ASP A 293 -17.87 -17.86 -13.59
CA ASP A 293 -18.34 -18.81 -14.62
C ASP A 293 -18.45 -20.23 -14.04
N LEU A 294 -17.43 -20.69 -13.30
CA LEU A 294 -17.45 -21.98 -12.62
C LEU A 294 -18.61 -22.10 -11.61
N THR A 295 -18.92 -21.02 -10.91
CA THR A 295 -20.03 -21.01 -9.94
C THR A 295 -21.38 -21.08 -10.64
N SER A 296 -21.52 -20.38 -11.77
CA SER A 296 -22.75 -20.39 -12.57
C SER A 296 -23.01 -21.78 -13.15
N GLU A 297 -21.98 -22.40 -13.73
CA GLU A 297 -22.05 -23.77 -14.26
C GLU A 297 -22.36 -24.80 -13.15
N PHE A 298 -21.73 -24.66 -11.98
CA PHE A 298 -22.03 -25.50 -10.83
C PHE A 298 -23.50 -25.36 -10.42
N LYS A 299 -23.99 -24.13 -10.27
CA LYS A 299 -25.40 -23.87 -9.94
C LYS A 299 -26.32 -24.49 -10.98
N GLU A 300 -26.02 -24.37 -12.27
CA GLU A 300 -26.85 -24.95 -13.34
C GLU A 300 -26.90 -26.49 -13.28
N LYS A 301 -25.74 -27.15 -13.17
CA LYS A 301 -25.63 -28.62 -13.12
C LYS A 301 -26.42 -29.20 -11.95
N TYR A 302 -26.36 -28.57 -10.78
CA TYR A 302 -26.99 -29.07 -9.56
C TYR A 302 -28.39 -28.48 -9.30
N LYS A 303 -28.82 -27.43 -10.02
CA LYS A 303 -30.24 -27.00 -10.10
C LYS A 303 -31.07 -27.94 -10.96
N ILE A 304 -30.51 -28.43 -12.08
CA ILE A 304 -31.20 -29.28 -13.05
C ILE A 304 -31.26 -30.75 -12.59
N SER A 305 -30.46 -31.14 -11.58
CA SER A 305 -30.47 -32.49 -11.01
C SER A 305 -31.11 -32.57 -9.60
N PRO A 306 -32.45 -32.50 -9.47
CA PRO A 306 -33.16 -33.10 -8.34
C PRO A 306 -33.22 -34.65 -8.43
N GLN A 307 -32.65 -35.24 -9.48
CA GLN A 307 -32.91 -36.64 -9.84
C GLN A 307 -31.67 -37.33 -10.41
N CYS A 308 -30.76 -37.65 -9.49
CA CYS A 308 -29.95 -38.87 -9.56
C CYS A 308 -30.16 -39.63 -8.24
N SER A 309 -31.25 -40.40 -8.23
CA SER A 309 -31.41 -41.72 -7.62
C SER A 309 -30.37 -42.14 -6.55
N THR A 310 -30.72 -41.92 -5.28
CA THR A 310 -30.70 -43.03 -4.32
C THR A 310 -32.13 -43.19 -3.82
N SER A 311 -32.74 -44.32 -4.13
CA SER A 311 -34.13 -44.65 -3.81
C SER A 311 -34.28 -44.99 -2.32
N CYS A 312 -34.16 -43.99 -1.46
CA CYS A 312 -34.64 -44.00 -0.07
C CYS A 312 -34.21 -42.68 0.59
N ILE A 313 -35.14 -41.74 0.78
CA ILE A 313 -35.26 -40.85 1.94
C ILE A 313 -36.57 -40.06 1.78
N SER A 314 -37.33 -40.02 2.86
CA SER A 314 -38.65 -39.42 3.03
C SER A 314 -38.78 -37.95 2.60
N ASN A 315 -39.98 -37.60 2.14
CA ASN A 315 -40.49 -36.32 1.61
C ASN A 315 -40.38 -35.06 2.50
N ASN A 316 -39.32 -34.85 3.29
CA ASN A 316 -39.20 -33.69 4.19
C ASN A 316 -37.78 -33.10 4.26
N THR A 317 -36.96 -33.24 3.23
CA THR A 317 -35.70 -32.48 3.14
C THR A 317 -35.94 -31.20 2.35
N PRO A 318 -35.84 -30.00 2.94
CA PRO A 318 -35.93 -28.76 2.18
C PRO A 318 -34.80 -28.77 1.14
N SER A 319 -35.16 -28.68 -0.14
CA SER A 319 -34.19 -28.53 -1.22
C SER A 319 -33.30 -27.33 -0.92
N LEU A 320 -31.98 -27.53 -0.86
CA LEU A 320 -31.06 -26.42 -0.62
C LEU A 320 -31.24 -25.38 -1.71
N ASN A 321 -31.47 -24.14 -1.32
CA ASN A 321 -31.44 -23.04 -2.26
C ASN A 321 -29.97 -22.72 -2.59
N LEU A 322 -29.45 -23.34 -3.65
CA LEU A 322 -28.08 -23.12 -4.15
C LEU A 322 -27.82 -21.65 -4.53
N ASP A 323 -28.84 -20.81 -4.67
CA ASP A 323 -28.65 -19.39 -4.99
C ASP A 323 -28.03 -18.60 -3.85
N ILE A 324 -28.17 -19.07 -2.60
CA ILE A 324 -27.63 -18.41 -1.40
C ILE A 324 -26.11 -18.60 -1.28
N ILE A 325 -25.54 -19.59 -1.97
CA ILE A 325 -24.12 -19.95 -1.87
C ILE A 325 -23.36 -19.39 -3.07
N THR A 326 -22.27 -18.68 -2.81
CA THR A 326 -21.31 -18.24 -3.83
C THR A 326 -19.96 -18.87 -3.54
N ILE A 327 -19.43 -19.62 -4.51
CA ILE A 327 -18.17 -20.35 -4.38
C ILE A 327 -17.09 -19.56 -5.10
N LYS A 328 -15.89 -19.46 -4.51
CA LYS A 328 -14.74 -18.83 -5.18
C LYS A 328 -13.58 -19.81 -5.33
N ILE A 329 -13.32 -20.25 -6.56
CA ILE A 329 -12.22 -21.15 -6.90
C ILE A 329 -11.11 -20.32 -7.54
N LEU A 330 -10.00 -20.14 -6.80
CA LEU A 330 -8.94 -19.19 -7.12
C LEU A 330 -7.58 -19.89 -7.21
N SER A 331 -6.63 -19.33 -7.97
CA SER A 331 -5.31 -19.95 -8.10
C SER A 331 -4.42 -19.68 -6.88
N GLY A 332 -3.90 -20.73 -6.23
CA GLY A 332 -3.09 -20.57 -5.01
C GLY A 332 -1.88 -19.64 -5.18
N GLY A 333 -1.19 -19.71 -6.33
CA GLY A 333 0.05 -18.94 -6.58
C GLY A 333 -0.13 -17.43 -6.78
N ALA A 334 -1.32 -16.97 -7.18
CA ALA A 334 -1.60 -15.54 -7.32
C ALA A 334 -2.14 -14.94 -6.01
N TRP A 335 -2.96 -15.69 -5.28
CA TRP A 335 -3.74 -15.18 -4.15
C TRP A 335 -3.06 -15.37 -2.79
N LEU A 336 -2.44 -16.52 -2.55
CA LEU A 336 -1.84 -16.82 -1.26
C LEU A 336 -0.42 -16.25 -1.18
N LEU A 337 -0.12 -15.54 -0.08
CA LEU A 337 1.23 -15.05 0.21
C LEU A 337 2.15 -16.19 0.67
N ARG A 338 1.60 -17.16 1.41
CA ARG A 338 2.20 -18.46 1.77
C ARG A 338 1.08 -19.48 2.04
N PRO A 339 1.32 -20.79 1.87
CA PRO A 339 0.48 -21.81 2.46
C PRO A 339 0.56 -21.66 3.99
N GLN A 340 -0.48 -21.12 4.62
CA GLN A 340 -0.61 -21.19 6.07
C GLN A 340 -0.88 -22.66 6.46
N PRO A 341 -0.39 -23.13 7.62
CA PRO A 341 -0.83 -24.43 8.14
C PRO A 341 -2.35 -24.42 8.24
N GLN A 342 -2.98 -25.49 7.75
CA GLN A 342 -4.43 -25.58 7.77
C GLN A 342 -4.93 -25.44 9.20
N SER A 343 -5.75 -24.42 9.47
CA SER A 343 -6.61 -24.43 10.65
C SER A 343 -7.71 -25.45 10.37
N SER A 344 -7.56 -26.67 10.90
CA SER A 344 -8.60 -27.69 10.84
C SER A 344 -9.77 -27.24 11.72
N ILE A 345 -10.75 -26.58 11.13
CA ILE A 345 -11.98 -26.23 11.83
C ILE A 345 -12.73 -27.53 12.12
N SER A 346 -12.78 -27.94 13.38
CA SER A 346 -13.60 -29.06 13.81
C SER A 346 -14.96 -28.53 14.21
N LEU A 347 -16.02 -29.01 13.56
CA LEU A 347 -17.39 -28.75 13.98
C LEU A 347 -17.87 -29.94 14.86
N PRO A 348 -18.55 -29.72 16.00
CA PRO A 348 -18.92 -30.79 16.91
C PRO A 348 -19.90 -31.81 16.29
N ALA A 349 -19.74 -33.08 16.65
CA ALA A 349 -20.49 -34.21 16.05
C ALA A 349 -22.02 -34.17 16.30
N GLU A 350 -22.52 -33.50 17.35
CA GLU A 350 -23.98 -33.42 17.61
C GLU A 350 -24.73 -32.39 16.72
N LEU A 351 -24.07 -31.95 15.64
CA LEU A 351 -24.57 -31.01 14.64
C LEU A 351 -24.95 -31.64 13.32
N GLU A 352 -24.73 -32.94 13.16
CA GLU A 352 -25.17 -33.71 11.98
C GLU A 352 -26.70 -33.73 11.84
N ASP A 353 -27.44 -33.65 12.96
CA ASP A 353 -28.88 -33.93 12.96
C ASP A 353 -29.82 -32.71 12.91
N PHE A 354 -29.37 -31.47 13.20
CA PHE A 354 -30.31 -30.36 13.50
C PHE A 354 -29.85 -28.94 13.12
N LEU A 355 -28.84 -28.80 12.26
CA LEU A 355 -28.55 -27.53 11.59
C LEU A 355 -29.42 -27.40 10.33
N PRO A 356 -29.87 -26.20 9.92
CA PRO A 356 -30.34 -26.00 8.55
C PRO A 356 -29.21 -26.47 7.64
N GLN A 357 -29.55 -27.37 6.73
CA GLN A 357 -28.67 -28.17 5.87
C GLN A 357 -27.47 -27.41 5.24
N VAL A 358 -27.49 -26.08 5.16
CA VAL A 358 -26.47 -25.23 4.54
C VAL A 358 -25.09 -25.31 5.21
N LEU A 359 -24.97 -25.27 6.55
CA LEU A 359 -23.64 -25.21 7.19
C LEU A 359 -23.03 -26.59 7.49
N CYS A 360 -23.88 -27.58 7.79
CA CYS A 360 -23.43 -28.95 8.03
C CYS A 360 -23.06 -29.69 6.73
N LEU A 361 -23.71 -29.38 5.59
CA LEU A 361 -23.31 -29.87 4.27
C LEU A 361 -22.04 -29.20 3.74
N LEU A 362 -21.70 -27.99 4.18
CA LEU A 362 -20.51 -27.28 3.69
C LEU A 362 -19.19 -27.78 4.30
N LEU A 363 -19.21 -28.54 5.40
CA LEU A 363 -17.97 -28.91 6.10
C LEU A 363 -17.90 -30.37 6.58
N PHE A 364 -19.01 -31.07 6.84
CA PHE A 364 -18.96 -32.41 7.46
C PHE A 364 -19.79 -33.49 6.76
N SER A 365 -20.94 -33.17 6.14
CA SER A 365 -21.57 -34.11 5.22
C SER A 365 -20.91 -33.99 3.85
N SER A 366 -20.27 -35.08 3.41
CA SER A 366 -19.53 -35.35 2.17
C SER A 366 -20.33 -35.16 0.88
N THR A 367 -21.17 -34.13 0.80
CA THR A 367 -22.06 -33.90 -0.33
C THR A 367 -21.68 -32.62 -1.06
N ILE A 368 -21.64 -31.42 -0.45
CA ILE A 368 -21.35 -30.19 -1.21
C ILE A 368 -19.84 -29.98 -1.50
N PRO A 369 -18.92 -30.02 -0.50
CA PRO A 369 -17.49 -29.98 -0.77
C PRO A 369 -17.07 -31.09 -1.71
N PHE A 370 -17.61 -32.29 -1.50
CA PHE A 370 -17.40 -33.43 -2.37
C PHE A 370 -17.96 -33.20 -3.79
N GLN A 371 -19.17 -32.66 -3.94
CA GLN A 371 -19.76 -32.30 -5.24
C GLN A 371 -18.95 -31.23 -5.95
N ILE A 372 -18.42 -30.24 -5.23
CA ILE A 372 -17.57 -29.19 -5.80
C ILE A 372 -16.21 -29.76 -6.20
N GLU A 373 -15.60 -30.58 -5.34
CA GLU A 373 -14.34 -31.27 -5.63
C GLU A 373 -14.49 -32.24 -6.79
N ASP A 374 -15.60 -32.97 -6.88
CA ASP A 374 -15.91 -33.90 -7.96
C ASP A 374 -16.24 -33.14 -9.25
N PHE A 375 -17.09 -32.10 -9.20
CA PHE A 375 -17.34 -31.19 -10.32
C PHE A 375 -16.04 -30.59 -10.86
N TYR A 376 -15.18 -30.10 -9.97
CA TYR A 376 -13.90 -29.50 -10.35
C TYR A 376 -12.92 -30.55 -10.89
N ARG A 377 -12.85 -31.74 -10.28
CA ARG A 377 -12.00 -32.87 -10.71
C ARG A 377 -12.41 -33.39 -12.08
N GLN A 378 -13.71 -33.47 -12.36
CA GLN A 378 -14.24 -33.86 -13.67
C GLN A 378 -13.81 -32.88 -14.76
N LYS A 379 -13.81 -31.57 -14.46
CA LYS A 379 -13.43 -30.52 -15.41
C LYS A 379 -11.92 -30.29 -15.51
N HIS A 380 -11.19 -30.52 -14.42
CA HIS A 380 -9.76 -30.23 -14.30
C HIS A 380 -9.01 -31.39 -13.64
N GLN A 381 -8.49 -32.29 -14.48
CA GLN A 381 -7.65 -33.40 -14.04
C GLN A 381 -6.29 -32.89 -13.50
N GLY A 382 -5.77 -33.55 -12.45
CA GLY A 382 -4.46 -33.25 -11.88
C GLY A 382 -4.39 -32.00 -11.00
N ARG A 383 -5.54 -31.42 -10.62
CA ARG A 383 -5.62 -30.30 -9.66
C ARG A 383 -6.40 -30.70 -8.42
N SER A 384 -5.96 -30.22 -7.26
CA SER A 384 -6.63 -30.38 -5.98
C SER A 384 -7.12 -29.04 -5.45
N LEU A 385 -8.26 -29.03 -4.79
CA LEU A 385 -8.77 -27.85 -4.10
C LEU A 385 -8.22 -27.78 -2.68
N LEU A 386 -8.02 -26.55 -2.19
CA LEU A 386 -7.62 -26.26 -0.82
C LEU A 386 -8.58 -25.22 -0.26
N TRP A 387 -9.32 -25.58 0.78
CA TRP A 387 -10.29 -24.70 1.41
C TRP A 387 -9.62 -23.63 2.28
N GLN A 388 -10.02 -22.36 2.11
CA GLN A 388 -9.46 -21.20 2.80
C GLN A 388 -10.55 -20.46 3.59
N HIS A 389 -10.97 -21.06 4.71
CA HIS A 389 -12.10 -20.55 5.51
C HIS A 389 -11.88 -19.16 6.11
N HIS A 390 -10.64 -18.75 6.36
CA HIS A 390 -10.34 -17.42 6.89
C HIS A 390 -10.67 -16.27 5.92
N LEU A 391 -10.82 -16.56 4.62
CA LEU A 391 -11.24 -15.60 3.60
C LEU A 391 -12.74 -15.68 3.31
N SER A 392 -13.43 -16.68 3.85
CA SER A 392 -14.85 -16.90 3.67
C SER A 392 -15.68 -16.03 4.63
N HIS A 393 -16.86 -15.64 4.16
CA HIS A 393 -17.83 -14.84 4.90
C HIS A 393 -19.25 -15.31 4.55
N GLY A 394 -20.22 -14.90 5.36
CA GLY A 394 -21.62 -15.19 5.14
C GLY A 394 -22.54 -14.22 5.89
N VAL A 395 -23.82 -14.27 5.56
CA VAL A 395 -24.85 -13.46 6.22
C VAL A 395 -25.59 -14.33 7.23
N LEU A 396 -25.59 -13.91 8.49
CA LEU A 396 -26.34 -14.52 9.58
C LEU A 396 -27.57 -13.67 9.89
N ALA A 397 -28.76 -14.27 9.80
CA ALA A 397 -29.99 -13.64 10.27
C ALA A 397 -30.23 -13.99 11.74
N TYR A 398 -30.45 -12.98 12.57
CA TYR A 398 -30.83 -13.12 13.97
C TYR A 398 -32.19 -12.48 14.20
N THR A 399 -33.13 -13.26 14.72
CA THR A 399 -34.46 -12.78 15.09
C THR A 399 -34.53 -12.60 16.60
N SER A 400 -34.78 -11.37 17.03
CA SER A 400 -35.04 -11.00 18.42
C SER A 400 -36.50 -10.58 18.58
N ASP A 401 -36.94 -10.43 19.82
CA ASP A 401 -38.25 -9.86 20.17
C ASP A 401 -38.42 -8.42 19.64
N HIS A 402 -37.31 -7.75 19.32
CA HIS A 402 -37.27 -6.37 18.78
C HIS A 402 -37.11 -6.30 17.26
N GLY A 403 -37.11 -7.43 16.57
CA GLY A 403 -37.02 -7.49 15.11
C GLY A 403 -35.92 -8.40 14.59
N ARG A 404 -35.82 -8.45 13.26
CA ARG A 404 -34.85 -9.25 12.53
C ARG A 404 -33.65 -8.40 12.14
N TYR A 405 -32.47 -8.88 12.50
CA TYR A 405 -31.17 -8.29 12.18
C TYR A 405 -30.40 -9.22 11.25
N GLU A 406 -29.63 -8.66 10.33
CA GLU A 406 -28.77 -9.42 9.43
C GLU A 406 -27.33 -8.97 9.63
N PHE A 407 -26.45 -9.91 9.92
CA PHE A 407 -25.04 -9.68 10.20
C PHE A 407 -24.19 -10.30 9.10
N GLU A 408 -23.34 -9.49 8.47
CA GLU A 408 -22.27 -10.00 7.63
C GLU A 408 -21.10 -10.40 8.54
N VAL A 409 -20.81 -11.70 8.60
CA VAL A 409 -19.83 -12.29 9.52
C VAL A 409 -18.81 -13.13 8.76
N THR A 410 -17.57 -13.15 9.24
CA THR A 410 -16.57 -14.09 8.72
C THR A 410 -16.95 -15.52 9.09
N THR A 411 -16.43 -16.51 8.37
CA THR A 411 -16.69 -17.92 8.71
C THR A 411 -16.21 -18.27 10.13
N TYR A 412 -15.11 -17.69 10.60
CA TYR A 412 -14.67 -17.86 11.99
C TYR A 412 -15.69 -17.30 12.98
N GLN A 413 -16.20 -16.09 12.74
CA GLN A 413 -17.26 -15.51 13.57
C GLN A 413 -18.52 -16.36 13.53
N LEU A 414 -18.89 -16.90 12.37
CA LEU A 414 -20.04 -17.76 12.20
C LEU A 414 -19.90 -19.03 13.06
N VAL A 415 -18.76 -19.73 12.99
CA VAL A 415 -18.50 -20.94 13.79
C VAL A 415 -18.53 -20.63 15.29
N VAL A 416 -17.91 -19.51 15.70
CA VAL A 416 -17.90 -19.07 17.10
C VAL A 416 -19.31 -18.74 17.59
N LEU A 417 -20.07 -17.89 16.88
CA LEU A 417 -21.45 -17.56 17.24
C LEU A 417 -22.34 -18.80 17.26
N TYR A 418 -22.08 -19.72 16.34
CA TYR A 418 -22.83 -20.96 16.23
C TYR A 418 -22.63 -21.88 17.46
N ALA A 419 -21.45 -21.88 18.08
CA ALA A 419 -21.20 -22.63 19.33
C ALA A 419 -22.15 -22.22 20.48
N TRP A 420 -22.67 -20.97 20.44
CA TRP A 420 -23.66 -20.46 21.39
C TRP A 420 -25.12 -20.73 21.01
N ASN A 421 -25.42 -21.16 19.78
CA ASN A 421 -26.80 -21.27 19.30
C ASN A 421 -27.68 -22.21 20.14
N ARG A 422 -27.09 -23.26 20.72
CA ARG A 422 -27.76 -24.19 21.65
C ARG A 422 -27.47 -23.94 23.13
N ARG A 423 -26.67 -22.92 23.44
CA ARG A 423 -26.15 -22.61 24.78
C ARG A 423 -26.26 -21.11 25.06
N TYR A 424 -27.36 -20.49 24.65
CA TYR A 424 -27.56 -19.03 24.72
C TYR A 424 -27.56 -18.48 26.17
N ASP A 425 -27.78 -19.35 27.16
CA ASP A 425 -27.87 -19.03 28.58
C ASP A 425 -26.71 -19.59 29.43
N GLN A 426 -25.76 -20.33 28.84
CA GLN A 426 -24.68 -21.03 29.55
C GLN A 426 -23.31 -20.36 29.43
N HIS A 427 -22.49 -20.51 30.48
CA HIS A 427 -21.08 -20.13 30.49
C HIS A 427 -20.22 -21.06 29.63
N LEU A 428 -19.62 -20.52 28.57
CA LEU A 428 -18.70 -21.20 27.67
C LEU A 428 -17.29 -20.68 27.93
N HIS A 429 -16.45 -21.51 28.53
CA HIS A 429 -15.03 -21.22 28.70
C HIS A 429 -14.30 -21.28 27.37
N LEU A 430 -13.16 -20.59 27.29
CA LEU A 430 -12.32 -20.54 26.11
C LEU A 430 -11.90 -21.95 25.63
N ASP A 431 -11.57 -22.84 26.55
CA ASP A 431 -11.17 -24.23 26.23
C ASP A 431 -12.29 -25.03 25.57
N CYS A 432 -13.54 -24.79 26.00
CA CYS A 432 -14.72 -25.38 25.36
C CYS A 432 -14.90 -24.84 23.93
N LEU A 433 -14.63 -23.55 23.71
CA LEU A 433 -14.70 -22.93 22.38
C LEU A 433 -13.56 -23.40 21.47
N LEU A 434 -12.34 -23.55 21.98
CA LEU A 434 -11.22 -24.14 21.23
C LEU A 434 -11.56 -25.54 20.75
N THR A 435 -12.05 -26.38 21.67
CA THR A 435 -12.41 -27.78 21.37
C THR A 435 -13.59 -27.86 20.40
N SER A 436 -14.59 -27.00 20.57
CA SER A 436 -15.81 -27.01 19.73
C SER A 436 -15.64 -26.32 18.38
N THR A 437 -14.67 -25.44 18.20
CA THR A 437 -14.47 -24.73 16.91
C THR A 437 -13.26 -25.23 16.13
N GLY A 438 -12.31 -25.89 16.78
CA GLY A 438 -11.04 -26.32 16.18
C GLY A 438 -10.14 -25.17 15.71
N LEU A 439 -10.47 -23.94 16.10
CA LEU A 439 -9.66 -22.76 15.77
C LEU A 439 -8.38 -22.74 16.60
N GLN A 440 -7.33 -22.13 16.04
CA GLN A 440 -6.12 -21.83 16.81
C GLN A 440 -6.42 -20.72 17.84
N ASP A 441 -5.78 -20.78 19.00
CA ASP A 441 -5.98 -19.84 20.11
C ASP A 441 -5.87 -18.37 19.69
N VAL A 442 -4.86 -18.04 18.87
CA VAL A 442 -4.64 -16.68 18.38
C VAL A 442 -5.82 -16.18 17.53
N ASP A 443 -6.37 -17.03 16.66
CA ASP A 443 -7.46 -16.66 15.76
C ASP A 443 -8.81 -16.65 16.47
N LEU A 444 -9.02 -17.57 17.42
CA LEU A 444 -10.20 -17.57 18.28
C LEU A 444 -10.27 -16.30 19.13
N ARG A 445 -9.17 -15.91 19.79
CA ARG A 445 -9.12 -14.68 20.61
C ARG A 445 -9.40 -13.43 19.79
N ARG A 446 -8.80 -13.31 18.60
CA ARG A 446 -9.08 -12.19 17.67
C ARG A 446 -10.55 -12.17 17.27
N THR A 447 -11.10 -13.33 16.93
CA THR A 447 -12.51 -13.48 16.53
C THR A 447 -13.44 -13.07 17.66
N LEU A 448 -13.20 -13.57 18.88
CA LEU A 448 -13.97 -13.23 20.08
C LEU A 448 -13.91 -11.75 20.41
N TRP A 449 -12.75 -11.11 20.27
CA TRP A 449 -12.62 -9.68 20.54
C TRP A 449 -13.45 -8.82 19.57
N VAL A 450 -13.51 -9.21 18.28
CA VAL A 450 -14.35 -8.54 17.30
C VAL A 450 -15.84 -8.80 17.57
N CYS A 451 -16.22 -10.03 17.90
CA CYS A 451 -17.59 -10.36 18.31
C CYS A 451 -18.01 -9.57 19.56
N PHE A 452 -17.14 -9.44 20.56
CA PHE A 452 -17.38 -8.63 21.75
C PHE A 452 -17.61 -7.16 21.40
N LYS A 453 -16.77 -6.58 20.53
CA LYS A 453 -16.95 -5.21 20.06
C LYS A 453 -18.29 -5.00 19.35
N LEU A 454 -18.66 -5.91 18.46
CA LEU A 454 -19.92 -5.88 17.72
C LEU A 454 -21.12 -5.89 18.68
N VAL A 455 -21.02 -6.71 19.73
CA VAL A 455 -22.02 -6.79 20.78
C VAL A 455 -22.06 -5.54 21.65
N THR A 456 -20.90 -4.96 22.02
CA THR A 456 -20.84 -3.70 22.78
C THR A 456 -21.46 -2.51 22.06
N TYR A 457 -21.36 -2.48 20.73
CA TYR A 457 -21.87 -1.37 19.89
C TYR A 457 -23.40 -1.38 19.74
N ILE A 458 -24.05 -2.54 19.91
CA ILE A 458 -25.47 -2.72 19.57
C ILE A 458 -26.44 -2.30 20.68
N ASN A 459 -26.02 -2.09 21.93
CA ASN A 459 -26.84 -1.52 23.02
C ASN A 459 -28.30 -2.06 23.13
N ILE A 460 -28.53 -3.30 22.67
CA ILE A 460 -29.82 -3.99 22.67
C ILE A 460 -29.61 -5.28 23.44
N TYR A 461 -30.15 -5.34 24.66
CA TYR A 461 -30.47 -6.53 25.48
C TYR A 461 -29.52 -7.75 25.47
N ILE A 462 -28.27 -7.55 25.09
CA ILE A 462 -27.14 -8.39 25.41
C ILE A 462 -26.53 -7.90 26.75
N LEU A 463 -27.35 -7.49 27.72
CA LEU A 463 -26.83 -7.27 29.07
C LEU A 463 -26.33 -8.60 29.67
N ARG A 464 -26.94 -9.73 29.31
CA ARG A 464 -26.52 -11.06 29.76
C ARG A 464 -25.22 -11.52 29.09
N PHE A 465 -25.00 -11.23 27.80
CA PHE A 465 -23.77 -11.59 27.10
C PHE A 465 -22.64 -10.54 27.27
N MET A 466 -22.94 -9.27 27.64
CA MET A 466 -21.94 -8.27 28.07
C MET A 466 -21.41 -8.44 29.50
N LEU A 467 -22.27 -8.75 30.49
CA LEU A 467 -21.80 -9.05 31.85
C LEU A 467 -20.93 -10.32 31.89
N PHE A 468 -21.20 -11.24 30.96
CA PHE A 468 -20.59 -12.56 30.82
C PHE A 468 -19.20 -12.56 30.17
N MET A 469 -18.97 -11.77 29.12
CA MET A 469 -17.64 -11.63 28.51
C MET A 469 -16.70 -10.74 29.35
N ARG A 470 -17.26 -9.86 30.19
CA ARG A 470 -16.50 -8.95 31.05
C ARG A 470 -15.83 -9.65 32.23
N THR A 471 -16.32 -10.81 32.67
CA THR A 471 -15.70 -11.61 33.74
C THR A 471 -14.47 -12.39 33.27
N GLU A 472 -14.48 -12.92 32.04
CA GLU A 472 -13.36 -13.70 31.50
C GLU A 472 -12.17 -12.81 31.09
N ILE A 473 -12.42 -11.65 30.46
CA ILE A 473 -11.36 -10.72 30.04
C ILE A 473 -10.67 -10.02 31.21
N ASN A 474 -11.33 -9.89 32.38
CA ASN A 474 -10.68 -9.34 33.58
C ASN A 474 -9.92 -10.42 34.40
N SER A 475 -10.03 -11.69 34.02
CA SER A 475 -9.29 -12.81 34.63
C SER A 475 -8.08 -13.28 33.79
N MET A 476 -7.94 -12.74 32.58
CA MET A 476 -6.79 -12.89 31.67
C MET A 476 -6.02 -11.57 31.59
#